data_AF-A0A2T0JXF4-F1
#
_entry.id   AF-A0A2T0JXF4-F1
#
_cell.length_a   1.000
_cell.length_b   1.000
_cell.length_c   1.000
_cell.angle_alpha   90.00
_cell.angle_beta   90.00
_cell.angle_gamma   90.00
#
_symmetry.space_group_name_H-M   'P 1'
#
loop_
_entity.id
_entity.type
_entity.pdbx_description
1 polymer ?
#
loop_
_entity_poly.entity_id
_entity_poly.type
_entity_poly.pdbx_seq_one_letter_code
_entity_poly.pdbx_strand_id
1 'polypeptide(L)'
;MDVNTGGSSAEGPADVVVELTAAEAASGTPKTITPPNGEPVMIYFPPGAQDGMVQNVDLPWVDPATGSATTRTVSVLIRVVPGGPLPPYGPPPGPPGYAPPGYAQPGYPPPGFAAPAQPRFGTRARVIAGALGIVLIGGLCLVPTLFRGSDAKTTGSSTTTTTAAADPTAEAVVTSPPLDPASFQSALDAANQQLTDGINKLRQATTPKAVSAAADDLALTVSSQASSLSAMTPPEGAATAHRDLVDALSAFEDDMTAVSSSADSRNVCTGGSASAELSRTEGAADLRTAIGALAAADPAAKFKFGSFLPGPTKDQNRRKANGSYITRTTGGSGQLKIDNGNNVDTVVKLVKVGSKKPAVSVYVRGTKKVTTGRIKDGTYQVFTSSGADWDGKRFARNCQFSKFDSNMKFTTTSRQYTIWEIGLKTRLGGNVRSSEVDPDSFPD
;
A
#
# COMPACT_ATOMS: atom_id res chain seq x y z
N MET A 1 -13.48 -10.35 -21.77
CA MET A 1 -13.64 -9.13 -20.94
C MET A 1 -12.91 -9.41 -19.66
N ASP A 2 -11.65 -8.98 -19.59
CA ASP A 2 -10.86 -9.12 -18.37
C ASP A 2 -11.31 -8.03 -17.40
N VAL A 3 -11.89 -8.46 -16.28
CA VAL A 3 -12.34 -7.55 -15.24
C VAL A 3 -11.15 -7.27 -14.34
N ASN A 4 -10.49 -6.14 -14.58
CA ASN A 4 -9.44 -5.67 -13.70
C ASN A 4 -10.07 -5.17 -12.39
N THR A 5 -10.05 -5.99 -11.35
CA THR A 5 -10.47 -5.62 -9.99
C THR A 5 -9.37 -4.89 -9.22
N GLY A 6 -8.29 -4.48 -9.89
CA GLY A 6 -7.21 -3.69 -9.32
C GLY A 6 -7.72 -2.37 -8.74
N GLY A 7 -7.55 -2.20 -7.44
CA GLY A 7 -7.86 -0.97 -6.71
C GLY A 7 -7.02 0.19 -7.23
N SER A 8 -7.54 0.89 -8.23
CA SER A 8 -7.01 2.16 -8.72
C SER A 8 -7.87 3.29 -8.15
N SER A 9 -7.24 4.11 -7.32
CA SER A 9 -7.74 5.40 -6.85
C SER A 9 -7.87 6.33 -8.05
N ALA A 10 -9.04 6.38 -8.68
CA ALA A 10 -9.35 7.39 -9.68
C ALA A 10 -9.59 8.74 -8.97
N GLU A 11 -8.62 9.66 -9.05
CA GLU A 11 -8.73 11.06 -8.60
C GLU A 11 -9.67 11.93 -9.48
N GLY A 12 -10.49 11.31 -10.34
CA GLY A 12 -11.50 11.99 -11.17
C GLY A 12 -12.94 11.71 -10.69
N PRO A 13 -13.92 12.59 -10.97
CA PRO A 13 -15.33 12.23 -10.79
C PRO A 13 -15.64 10.97 -11.60
N ALA A 14 -16.35 10.02 -11.01
CA ALA A 14 -16.75 8.81 -11.72
C ALA A 14 -17.49 9.16 -13.02
N ASP A 15 -17.10 8.52 -14.12
CA ASP A 15 -17.70 8.75 -15.43
C ASP A 15 -19.17 8.27 -15.45
N VAL A 16 -19.48 7.21 -14.68
CA VAL A 16 -20.80 6.58 -14.60
C VAL A 16 -21.11 6.17 -13.16
N VAL A 17 -22.34 6.40 -12.71
CA VAL A 17 -22.86 5.89 -11.43
C VAL A 17 -23.85 4.76 -11.69
N VAL A 18 -23.64 3.61 -11.06
CA VAL A 18 -24.52 2.44 -11.16
C VAL A 18 -25.18 2.16 -9.82
N GLU A 19 -26.50 2.05 -9.83
CA GLU A 19 -27.27 1.67 -8.64
C GLU A 19 -27.47 0.16 -8.58
N LEU A 20 -27.04 -0.45 -7.47
CA LEU A 20 -27.29 -1.85 -7.13
C LEU A 20 -28.23 -1.91 -5.94
N THR A 21 -29.20 -2.83 -5.95
CA THR A 21 -29.90 -3.17 -4.71
C THR A 21 -28.97 -3.92 -3.76
N ALA A 22 -29.28 -3.93 -2.46
CA ALA A 22 -28.51 -4.72 -1.48
C ALA A 22 -28.43 -6.21 -1.85
N ALA A 23 -29.47 -6.78 -2.47
CA ALA A 23 -29.47 -8.16 -2.94
C ALA A 23 -28.51 -8.36 -4.12
N GLU A 24 -28.57 -7.48 -5.13
CA GLU A 24 -27.68 -7.54 -6.30
C GLU A 24 -26.22 -7.34 -5.92
N ALA A 25 -25.95 -6.42 -4.99
CA ALA A 25 -24.61 -6.19 -4.44
C ALA A 25 -24.08 -7.42 -3.68
N ALA A 26 -24.94 -8.14 -2.97
CA ALA A 26 -24.58 -9.35 -2.23
C ALA A 26 -24.35 -10.56 -3.14
N SER A 27 -25.17 -10.76 -4.18
CA SER A 27 -25.11 -11.94 -5.05
C SER A 27 -24.21 -11.79 -6.28
N GLY A 28 -23.79 -10.56 -6.60
CA GLY A 28 -23.20 -10.23 -7.89
C GLY A 28 -24.28 -10.22 -8.99
N THR A 29 -24.22 -9.27 -9.90
CA THR A 29 -25.25 -9.08 -10.93
C THR A 29 -24.67 -8.35 -12.15
N PRO A 30 -25.00 -8.77 -13.38
CA PRO A 30 -24.68 -7.98 -14.56
C PRO A 30 -25.59 -6.74 -14.64
N LYS A 31 -25.01 -5.55 -14.87
CA LYS A 31 -25.76 -4.34 -15.24
C LYS A 31 -25.29 -3.83 -16.60
N THR A 32 -26.23 -3.32 -17.37
CA THR A 32 -25.91 -2.59 -18.60
C THR A 32 -25.65 -1.14 -18.26
N ILE A 33 -24.49 -0.62 -18.64
CA ILE A 33 -24.19 0.82 -18.56
C ILE A 33 -24.14 1.42 -19.96
N THR A 34 -24.51 2.69 -20.10
CA THR A 34 -24.37 3.44 -21.35
C THR A 34 -23.41 4.60 -21.11
N PRO A 35 -22.15 4.51 -21.57
CA PRO A 35 -21.19 5.60 -21.46
C PRO A 35 -21.69 6.83 -22.24
N PRO A 36 -21.29 8.06 -21.86
CA PRO A 36 -21.80 9.29 -22.48
C PRO A 36 -21.75 9.37 -24.01
N ASN A 37 -20.82 8.66 -24.67
CA ASN A 37 -20.78 8.55 -26.14
C ASN A 37 -20.51 7.11 -26.64
N GLY A 38 -20.96 6.08 -25.92
CA GLY A 38 -20.69 4.67 -26.26
C GLY A 38 -21.96 3.82 -26.42
N GLU A 39 -21.82 2.64 -27.05
CA GLU A 39 -22.87 1.63 -27.04
C GLU A 39 -23.10 1.06 -25.62
N PRO A 40 -24.31 0.57 -25.31
CA PRO A 40 -24.56 -0.08 -24.03
C PRO A 40 -23.66 -1.30 -23.82
N VAL A 41 -22.91 -1.33 -22.72
CA VAL A 41 -22.02 -2.45 -22.36
C VAL A 41 -22.53 -3.13 -21.09
N MET A 42 -22.58 -4.46 -21.11
CA MET A 42 -22.90 -5.26 -19.93
C MET A 42 -21.66 -5.47 -19.08
N ILE A 43 -21.71 -5.04 -17.82
CA ILE A 43 -20.63 -5.17 -16.84
C ILE A 43 -21.11 -6.08 -15.72
N TYR A 44 -20.29 -7.06 -15.36
CA TYR A 44 -20.54 -7.94 -14.24
C TYR A 44 -19.95 -7.36 -12.95
N PHE A 45 -20.80 -7.13 -11.95
CA PHE A 45 -20.38 -6.71 -10.62
C PHE A 45 -20.22 -7.96 -9.73
N PRO A 46 -19.04 -8.19 -9.12
CA PRO A 46 -18.82 -9.36 -8.30
C PRO A 46 -19.67 -9.32 -7.01
N PRO A 47 -19.96 -10.49 -6.41
CA PRO A 47 -20.58 -10.56 -5.09
C PRO A 47 -19.81 -9.78 -4.03
N GLY A 48 -20.52 -9.06 -3.16
CA GLY A 48 -19.93 -8.28 -2.07
C GLY A 48 -19.60 -6.82 -2.41
N ALA A 49 -20.17 -6.27 -3.48
CA ALA A 49 -20.00 -4.86 -3.84
C ALA A 49 -20.49 -3.93 -2.71
N GLN A 50 -19.72 -2.89 -2.39
CA GLN A 50 -20.03 -1.94 -1.32
C GLN A 50 -20.40 -0.57 -1.89
N ASP A 51 -21.24 0.17 -1.16
CA ASP A 51 -21.57 1.56 -1.49
C ASP A 51 -20.30 2.42 -1.50
N GLY A 52 -20.10 3.19 -2.57
CA GLY A 52 -18.91 4.01 -2.78
C GLY A 52 -17.72 3.30 -3.42
N MET A 53 -17.83 1.99 -3.72
CA MET A 53 -16.78 1.27 -4.46
C MET A 53 -16.70 1.80 -5.90
N VAL A 54 -15.47 2.01 -6.38
CA VAL A 54 -15.20 2.39 -7.78
C VAL A 54 -14.59 1.19 -8.49
N GLN A 55 -15.14 0.83 -9.64
CA GLN A 55 -14.63 -0.22 -10.50
C GLN A 55 -14.18 0.40 -11.83
N ASN A 56 -12.92 0.18 -12.21
CA ASN A 56 -12.40 0.61 -13.50
C ASN A 56 -12.63 -0.49 -14.52
N VAL A 57 -13.26 -0.13 -15.65
CA VAL A 57 -13.62 -1.08 -16.69
C VAL A 57 -13.09 -0.60 -18.03
N ASP A 58 -12.30 -1.44 -18.67
CA ASP A 58 -11.77 -1.20 -20.00
C ASP A 58 -12.84 -1.48 -21.05
N LEU A 59 -13.30 -0.43 -21.72
CA LEU A 59 -14.35 -0.50 -22.73
C LEU A 59 -13.77 -0.24 -24.12
N PRO A 60 -14.24 -0.97 -25.15
CA PRO A 60 -13.94 -0.62 -26.53
C PRO A 60 -14.54 0.76 -26.83
N TRP A 61 -13.74 1.64 -27.41
CA TRP A 61 -14.08 3.01 -27.75
C TRP A 61 -13.70 3.26 -29.20
N VAL A 62 -14.56 3.96 -29.95
CA VAL A 62 -14.22 4.45 -31.28
C VAL A 62 -14.11 5.96 -31.18
N ASP A 63 -12.93 6.51 -31.46
CA ASP A 63 -12.75 7.96 -31.45
C ASP A 63 -13.64 8.60 -32.52
N PRO A 64 -14.60 9.47 -32.14
CA PRO A 64 -15.54 10.06 -33.10
C PRO A 64 -14.84 10.99 -34.11
N ALA A 65 -13.65 11.50 -33.81
CA ALA A 65 -12.90 12.36 -34.72
C ALA A 65 -12.11 11.56 -35.78
N THR A 66 -11.61 10.38 -35.42
CA THR A 66 -10.68 9.61 -36.28
C THR A 66 -11.24 8.27 -36.75
N GLY A 67 -12.31 7.77 -36.15
CA GLY A 67 -12.86 6.43 -36.40
C GLY A 67 -11.99 5.28 -35.89
N SER A 68 -10.91 5.58 -35.15
CA SER A 68 -9.98 4.55 -34.65
C SER A 68 -10.56 3.83 -33.44
N ALA A 69 -10.51 2.49 -33.45
CA ALA A 69 -10.87 1.67 -32.31
C ALA A 69 -9.72 1.65 -31.28
N THR A 70 -10.02 2.04 -30.06
CA THR A 70 -9.11 2.02 -28.90
C THR A 70 -9.82 1.42 -27.69
N THR A 71 -9.09 1.17 -26.62
CA THR A 71 -9.67 0.80 -25.32
C THR A 71 -9.59 2.01 -24.41
N ARG A 72 -10.70 2.32 -23.72
CA ARG A 72 -10.74 3.39 -22.71
C ARG A 72 -11.18 2.82 -21.37
N THR A 73 -10.39 3.07 -20.34
CA THR A 73 -10.77 2.79 -18.96
C THR A 73 -11.84 3.78 -18.51
N VAL A 74 -12.97 3.29 -18.03
CA VAL A 74 -14.09 4.06 -17.48
C VAL A 74 -14.24 3.74 -16.00
N SER A 75 -14.30 4.78 -15.16
CA SER A 75 -14.51 4.61 -13.71
C SER A 75 -16.00 4.57 -13.38
N VAL A 76 -16.44 3.44 -12.83
CA VAL A 76 -17.85 3.20 -12.46
C VAL A 76 -18.01 3.25 -10.94
N LEU A 77 -18.74 4.25 -10.43
CA LEU A 77 -19.08 4.35 -9.01
C LEU A 77 -20.32 3.52 -8.70
N ILE A 78 -20.21 2.63 -7.72
CA ILE A 78 -21.31 1.79 -7.27
C ILE A 78 -22.02 2.48 -6.12
N ARG A 79 -23.33 2.70 -6.29
CA ARG A 79 -24.23 3.14 -5.24
C ARG A 79 -25.15 1.99 -4.85
N VAL A 80 -25.07 1.54 -3.59
CA VAL A 80 -25.96 0.48 -3.11
C VAL A 80 -27.21 1.11 -2.51
N VAL A 81 -28.33 1.01 -3.23
CA VAL A 81 -29.62 1.49 -2.76
C VAL A 81 -30.32 0.40 -1.92
N PRO A 82 -30.92 0.76 -0.78
CA PRO A 82 -31.77 -0.16 -0.05
C PRO A 82 -33.06 -0.41 -0.85
N GLY A 83 -33.06 -1.43 -1.69
CA GLY A 83 -34.19 -1.78 -2.55
C GLY A 83 -35.12 -2.81 -1.93
N GLY A 84 -36.38 -2.44 -1.68
CA GLY A 84 -37.51 -3.35 -1.52
C GLY A 84 -38.74 -2.75 -0.80
N PRO A 85 -39.97 -2.94 -1.31
CA PRO A 85 -41.20 -2.43 -0.71
C PRO A 85 -41.42 -3.00 0.70
N LEU A 86 -41.96 -2.16 1.61
CA LEU A 86 -42.39 -2.62 2.92
C LEU A 86 -43.33 -3.83 2.75
N PRO A 87 -43.12 -4.95 3.46
CA PRO A 87 -44.06 -6.05 3.45
C PRO A 87 -45.45 -5.52 3.84
N PRO A 88 -46.55 -6.05 3.25
CA PRO A 88 -47.90 -5.63 3.62
C PRO A 88 -48.04 -5.71 5.13
N TYR A 89 -48.47 -4.60 5.74
CA TYR A 89 -48.71 -4.52 7.18
C TYR A 89 -49.51 -5.73 7.63
N GLY A 90 -48.87 -6.61 8.41
CA GLY A 90 -49.59 -7.60 9.19
C GLY A 90 -50.59 -6.90 10.11
N PRO A 91 -51.65 -7.59 10.55
CA PRO A 91 -52.65 -7.01 11.43
C PRO A 91 -51.96 -6.35 12.64
N PRO A 92 -52.41 -5.16 13.05
CA PRO A 92 -51.76 -4.41 14.13
C PRO A 92 -51.70 -5.29 15.39
N PRO A 93 -50.56 -5.30 16.10
CA PRO A 93 -50.46 -6.00 17.37
C PRO A 93 -51.54 -5.48 18.32
N GLY A 94 -52.25 -6.41 18.97
CA GLY A 94 -53.28 -6.09 19.95
C GLY A 94 -52.76 -5.14 21.04
N PRO A 95 -53.65 -4.32 21.62
CA PRO A 95 -53.26 -3.30 22.58
C PRO A 95 -52.50 -3.93 23.76
N PRO A 96 -51.39 -3.31 24.21
CA PRO A 96 -50.62 -3.79 25.35
C PRO A 96 -51.52 -3.83 26.60
N GLY A 97 -51.59 -5.01 27.22
CA GLY A 97 -52.26 -5.20 28.50
C GLY A 97 -51.63 -4.29 29.55
N TYR A 98 -52.40 -3.32 30.04
CA TYR A 98 -52.01 -2.47 31.15
C TYR A 98 -51.86 -3.34 32.41
N ALA A 99 -50.64 -3.41 32.94
CA ALA A 99 -50.40 -3.86 34.30
C ALA A 99 -50.93 -2.79 35.28
N PRO A 100 -51.60 -3.16 36.38
CA PRO A 100 -52.17 -2.21 37.33
C PRO A 100 -51.08 -1.41 38.07
N PRO A 101 -51.34 -0.14 38.42
CA PRO A 101 -50.35 0.73 39.06
C PRO A 101 -50.12 0.35 40.52
N GLY A 102 -48.89 -0.10 40.80
CA GLY A 102 -48.35 -0.21 42.15
C GLY A 102 -47.82 1.16 42.63
N TYR A 103 -48.33 1.64 43.74
CA TYR A 103 -47.92 2.89 44.39
C TYR A 103 -46.47 2.79 44.91
N ALA A 104 -45.64 3.78 44.60
CA ALA A 104 -44.30 3.93 45.15
C ALA A 104 -44.34 4.61 46.52
N GLN A 105 -43.66 4.00 47.50
CA GLN A 105 -43.46 4.51 48.85
C GLN A 105 -42.41 5.64 48.88
N PRO A 106 -42.57 6.70 49.70
CA PRO A 106 -41.63 7.81 49.79
C PRO A 106 -40.50 7.55 50.81
N GLY A 107 -39.26 7.79 50.39
CA GLY A 107 -38.18 8.17 51.30
C GLY A 107 -36.91 7.34 51.17
N TYR A 108 -35.91 7.86 50.43
CA TYR A 108 -34.47 7.80 50.76
C TYR A 108 -33.73 8.83 49.88
N PRO A 109 -32.85 9.69 50.43
CA PRO A 109 -32.05 10.62 49.63
C PRO A 109 -30.87 9.89 48.92
N PRO A 110 -30.43 10.35 47.73
CA PRO A 110 -29.36 9.70 46.99
C PRO A 110 -27.98 9.93 47.63
N PRO A 111 -27.09 8.91 47.67
CA PRO A 111 -25.72 9.05 48.15
C PRO A 111 -24.83 9.80 47.14
N GLY A 112 -24.03 10.73 47.67
CA GLY A 112 -23.03 11.48 46.92
C GLY A 112 -21.90 10.60 46.40
N PHE A 113 -21.46 10.88 45.17
CA PHE A 113 -20.32 10.22 44.55
C PHE A 113 -19.01 10.70 45.18
N ALA A 114 -18.26 9.77 45.77
CA ALA A 114 -16.90 9.98 46.24
C ALA A 114 -15.93 10.18 45.06
N ALA A 115 -15.04 11.15 45.18
CA ALA A 115 -13.99 11.43 44.21
C ALA A 115 -12.97 10.27 44.12
N PRO A 116 -12.52 9.86 42.92
CA PRO A 116 -11.53 8.81 42.79
C PRO A 116 -10.13 9.29 43.20
N ALA A 117 -9.41 8.41 43.92
CA ALA A 117 -8.05 8.62 44.41
C ALA A 117 -7.03 8.76 43.26
N GLN A 118 -6.11 9.71 43.40
CA GLN A 118 -5.00 9.94 42.47
C GLN A 118 -3.86 8.92 42.70
N PRO A 119 -3.35 8.23 41.66
CA PRO A 119 -2.15 7.42 41.80
C PRO A 119 -0.90 8.29 41.83
N ARG A 120 -0.09 8.12 42.89
CA ARG A 120 1.26 8.67 43.03
C ARG A 120 2.21 7.87 42.13
N PHE A 121 2.78 8.51 41.10
CA PHE A 121 3.90 7.94 40.36
C PHE A 121 5.21 8.58 40.84
N GLY A 122 6.07 7.71 41.37
CA GLY A 122 7.39 8.03 41.88
C GLY A 122 8.36 8.43 40.78
N THR A 123 9.14 9.44 41.12
CA THR A 123 10.30 9.99 40.42
C THR A 123 11.43 8.96 40.34
N ARG A 124 11.92 8.61 39.14
CA ARG A 124 13.35 8.33 38.90
C ARG A 124 13.73 8.74 37.48
N ALA A 125 14.67 9.68 37.40
CA ALA A 125 15.25 10.22 36.18
C ALA A 125 16.75 9.85 36.11
N ARG A 126 17.29 9.94 34.88
CA ARG A 126 18.70 9.99 34.44
C ARG A 126 19.46 8.64 34.44
N VAL A 127 20.32 8.31 33.47
CA VAL A 127 21.39 9.11 32.83
C VAL A 127 21.66 8.69 31.36
N ILE A 128 22.17 9.64 30.56
CA ILE A 128 22.62 9.60 29.15
C ILE A 128 24.12 9.27 29.07
N ALA A 129 24.56 8.52 28.05
CA ALA A 129 25.81 8.67 27.26
C ALA A 129 25.85 7.52 26.23
N GLY A 130 26.17 7.63 24.94
CA GLY A 130 26.87 8.66 24.17
C GLY A 130 28.01 7.97 23.40
N ALA A 131 27.90 7.83 22.07
CA ALA A 131 29.04 7.70 21.14
C ALA A 131 28.54 7.68 19.68
N LEU A 132 28.75 8.82 19.00
CA LEU A 132 28.74 8.97 17.55
C LEU A 132 30.11 8.53 17.01
N GLY A 133 30.13 7.68 16.00
CA GLY A 133 31.33 7.32 15.24
C GLY A 133 31.07 7.46 13.76
N ILE A 134 31.58 8.55 13.17
CA ILE A 134 31.64 8.85 11.75
C ILE A 134 32.82 8.07 11.16
N VAL A 135 32.60 7.32 10.06
CA VAL A 135 33.67 6.96 9.11
C VAL A 135 33.13 7.18 7.69
N LEU A 136 33.85 8.02 6.96
CA LEU A 136 33.55 8.55 5.64
C LEU A 136 34.80 8.32 4.78
N ILE A 137 34.85 7.26 3.97
CA ILE A 137 35.79 7.00 2.85
C ILE A 137 35.12 5.87 2.02
N GLY A 138 34.94 5.84 0.71
CA GLY A 138 35.41 6.62 -0.45
C GLY A 138 35.29 5.72 -1.71
N GLY A 139 35.15 6.31 -2.91
CA GLY A 139 35.18 5.63 -4.23
C GLY A 139 33.80 5.41 -4.84
N LEU A 140 33.27 6.18 -5.79
CA LEU A 140 33.82 6.80 -7.02
C LEU A 140 34.23 5.78 -8.10
N CYS A 141 33.22 5.14 -8.70
CA CYS A 141 33.25 4.66 -10.08
C CYS A 141 32.00 5.20 -10.80
N LEU A 142 32.15 6.39 -11.39
CA LEU A 142 31.22 6.94 -12.39
C LEU A 142 31.58 6.31 -13.74
N VAL A 143 30.68 5.51 -14.30
CA VAL A 143 30.65 5.21 -15.73
C VAL A 143 29.46 5.96 -16.32
N PRO A 144 29.65 6.90 -17.26
CA PRO A 144 28.54 7.60 -17.89
C PRO A 144 28.00 6.78 -19.06
N THR A 145 26.79 6.23 -18.94
CA THR A 145 26.01 5.79 -20.10
C THR A 145 25.30 6.99 -20.72
N LEU A 146 26.02 7.68 -21.59
CA LEU A 146 25.46 8.57 -22.61
C LEU A 146 24.67 7.71 -23.62
N PHE A 147 23.36 7.59 -23.48
CA PHE A 147 22.50 7.25 -24.61
C PHE A 147 21.89 8.51 -25.21
N ARG A 148 22.52 8.85 -26.32
CA ARG A 148 22.25 9.92 -27.27
C ARG A 148 20.97 9.57 -28.03
N GLY A 149 20.01 10.48 -28.01
CA GLY A 149 18.85 10.42 -28.90
C GLY A 149 19.27 10.39 -30.36
N SER A 150 18.52 9.66 -31.16
CA SER A 150 18.57 9.73 -32.62
C SER A 150 17.15 9.60 -33.14
N ASP A 151 16.53 10.76 -33.35
CA ASP A 151 15.43 10.93 -34.29
C ASP A 151 15.91 10.51 -35.68
N ALA A 152 15.38 9.40 -36.21
CA ALA A 152 15.53 9.03 -37.60
C ALA A 152 14.16 8.74 -38.22
N LYS A 153 13.55 9.82 -38.69
CA LYS A 153 12.46 9.84 -39.66
C LYS A 153 12.85 9.00 -40.88
N THR A 154 12.21 7.85 -41.07
CA THR A 154 12.38 7.03 -42.28
C THR A 154 11.05 6.89 -43.00
N THR A 155 10.90 7.69 -44.06
CA THR A 155 9.94 7.51 -45.14
C THR A 155 10.66 6.68 -46.21
N GLY A 156 10.09 5.56 -46.66
CA GLY A 156 10.74 4.74 -47.68
C GLY A 156 9.97 3.49 -48.11
N SER A 157 9.04 3.71 -49.04
CA SER A 157 8.57 2.80 -50.10
C SER A 157 8.94 1.31 -50.07
N SER A 158 7.91 0.47 -50.00
CA SER A 158 7.95 -0.93 -50.42
C SER A 158 8.26 -1.05 -51.92
N THR A 159 9.25 -1.84 -52.28
CA THR A 159 9.40 -2.41 -53.63
C THR A 159 9.79 -3.86 -53.49
N THR A 160 8.80 -4.72 -53.71
CA THR A 160 8.93 -6.18 -53.73
C THR A 160 9.68 -6.58 -55.00
N THR A 161 10.92 -7.06 -54.88
CA THR A 161 11.62 -7.73 -55.96
C THR A 161 11.90 -9.16 -55.54
N THR A 162 11.08 -10.08 -56.05
CA THR A 162 11.28 -11.53 -55.96
C THR A 162 12.53 -11.91 -56.75
N THR A 163 13.60 -12.31 -56.06
CA THR A 163 14.78 -12.91 -56.69
C THR A 163 15.01 -14.30 -56.11
N ALA A 164 15.26 -15.23 -57.03
CA ALA A 164 15.26 -16.67 -56.89
C ALA A 164 16.37 -17.23 -55.99
N ALA A 165 16.07 -18.43 -55.50
CA ALA A 165 16.86 -19.28 -54.63
C ALA A 165 18.33 -19.45 -55.06
N ALA A 166 19.23 -19.20 -54.11
CA ALA A 166 20.60 -19.71 -54.09
C ALA A 166 20.81 -20.46 -52.76
N ASP A 167 21.52 -21.59 -52.84
CA ASP A 167 21.83 -22.55 -51.77
C ASP A 167 22.26 -21.89 -50.43
N PRO A 168 21.80 -22.41 -49.27
CA PRO A 168 22.33 -22.01 -47.98
C PRO A 168 23.73 -22.59 -47.81
N THR A 169 24.74 -21.80 -48.13
CA THR A 169 26.09 -22.04 -47.61
C THR A 169 25.99 -21.89 -46.10
N ALA A 170 26.19 -23.00 -45.37
CA ALA A 170 26.17 -23.04 -43.91
C ALA A 170 27.19 -22.04 -43.35
N GLU A 171 26.71 -20.87 -42.91
CA GLU A 171 27.51 -19.91 -42.16
C GLU A 171 27.94 -20.60 -40.86
N ALA A 172 29.24 -20.78 -40.70
CA ALA A 172 29.83 -21.31 -39.48
C ALA A 172 29.49 -20.35 -38.34
N VAL A 173 28.60 -20.78 -37.44
CA VAL A 173 28.22 -20.03 -36.24
C VAL A 173 29.48 -19.86 -35.39
N VAL A 174 30.00 -18.64 -35.33
CA VAL A 174 31.16 -18.29 -34.52
C VAL A 174 30.70 -18.30 -33.06
N THR A 175 30.81 -19.45 -32.40
CA THR A 175 30.52 -19.57 -30.97
C THR A 175 31.67 -18.95 -30.19
N SER A 176 31.39 -17.89 -29.43
CA SER A 176 32.35 -17.32 -28.48
C SER A 176 32.84 -18.41 -27.53
N PRO A 177 34.16 -18.48 -27.23
CA PRO A 177 34.67 -19.48 -26.30
C PRO A 177 34.03 -19.30 -24.91
N PRO A 178 33.78 -20.40 -24.17
CA PRO A 178 33.21 -20.32 -22.83
C PRO A 178 34.11 -19.54 -21.89
N LEU A 179 33.51 -18.74 -21.00
CA LEU A 179 34.23 -18.04 -19.95
C LEU A 179 34.89 -19.03 -18.99
N ASP A 180 36.07 -18.68 -18.47
CA ASP A 180 36.66 -19.44 -17.38
C ASP A 180 35.81 -19.27 -16.09
N PRO A 181 35.81 -20.26 -15.18
CA PRO A 181 34.97 -20.22 -13.98
C PRO A 181 35.20 -19.00 -13.07
N ALA A 182 36.41 -18.46 -13.00
CA ALA A 182 36.71 -17.32 -12.14
C ALA A 182 36.12 -16.02 -12.72
N SER A 183 36.24 -15.81 -14.03
CA SER A 183 35.60 -14.69 -14.73
C SER A 183 34.08 -14.75 -14.62
N PHE A 184 33.49 -15.94 -14.77
CA PHE A 184 32.05 -16.12 -14.59
C PHE A 184 31.59 -15.83 -13.15
N GLN A 185 32.32 -16.30 -12.13
CA GLN A 185 32.02 -15.95 -10.73
C GLN A 185 32.12 -14.44 -10.48
N SER A 186 33.12 -13.75 -11.04
CA SER A 186 33.24 -12.29 -10.89
C SER A 186 32.05 -11.53 -11.47
N ALA A 187 31.47 -12.02 -12.57
CA ALA A 187 30.24 -11.45 -13.14
C ALA A 187 29.04 -11.66 -12.22
N LEU A 188 28.89 -12.87 -11.65
CA LEU A 188 27.84 -13.17 -10.67
C LEU A 188 27.96 -12.30 -9.41
N ASP A 189 29.18 -12.09 -8.89
CA ASP A 189 29.43 -11.24 -7.72
C ASP A 189 29.04 -9.78 -8.00
N ALA A 190 29.37 -9.25 -9.18
CA ALA A 190 29.00 -7.90 -9.58
C ALA A 190 27.47 -7.73 -9.66
N ALA A 191 26.78 -8.67 -10.30
CA ALA A 191 25.32 -8.67 -10.36
C ALA A 191 24.69 -8.79 -8.96
N ASN A 192 25.20 -9.70 -8.14
CA ASN A 192 24.72 -9.91 -6.77
C ASN A 192 24.86 -8.65 -5.91
N GLN A 193 25.94 -7.88 -6.09
CA GLN A 193 26.13 -6.61 -5.37
C GLN A 193 25.08 -5.57 -5.78
N GLN A 194 24.83 -5.37 -7.07
CA GLN A 194 23.82 -4.42 -7.56
C GLN A 194 22.40 -4.78 -7.06
N LEU A 195 22.06 -6.06 -7.10
CA LEU A 195 20.77 -6.56 -6.59
C LEU A 195 20.66 -6.41 -5.07
N THR A 196 21.76 -6.60 -4.34
CA THR A 196 21.82 -6.35 -2.89
C THR A 196 21.52 -4.89 -2.57
N ASP A 197 22.10 -3.96 -3.32
CA ASP A 197 21.90 -2.53 -3.12
C ASP A 197 20.45 -2.12 -3.41
N GLY A 198 19.86 -2.63 -4.49
CA GLY A 198 18.45 -2.39 -4.81
C GLY A 198 17.49 -2.93 -3.73
N ILE A 199 17.70 -4.16 -3.26
CA ILE A 199 16.90 -4.74 -2.17
C ILE A 199 17.06 -3.93 -0.86
N ASN A 200 18.26 -3.43 -0.57
CA ASN A 200 18.49 -2.59 0.60
C ASN A 200 17.75 -1.24 0.49
N LYS A 201 17.71 -0.63 -0.70
CA LYS A 201 16.89 0.58 -0.95
C LYS A 201 15.41 0.28 -0.70
N LEU A 202 14.89 -0.82 -1.25
CA LEU A 202 13.50 -1.25 -1.01
C LEU A 202 13.20 -1.38 0.49
N ARG A 203 14.06 -2.07 1.25
CA ARG A 203 13.90 -2.23 2.72
C ARG A 203 13.90 -0.91 3.48
N GLN A 204 14.64 0.10 3.01
CA GLN A 204 14.76 1.41 3.64
C GLN A 204 13.61 2.36 3.30
N ALA A 205 12.82 2.06 2.27
CA ALA A 205 11.65 2.85 1.92
C ALA A 205 10.65 2.87 3.09
N THR A 206 10.14 4.05 3.42
CA THR A 206 9.26 4.23 4.59
C THR A 206 7.86 4.71 4.23
N THR A 207 7.61 5.05 2.97
CA THR A 207 6.31 5.49 2.47
C THR A 207 5.92 4.64 1.25
N PRO A 208 4.62 4.50 0.95
CA PRO A 208 4.17 3.72 -0.20
C PRO A 208 4.83 4.20 -1.51
N LYS A 209 4.91 5.52 -1.73
CA LYS A 209 5.59 6.09 -2.90
C LYS A 209 7.07 5.73 -2.99
N ALA A 210 7.78 5.79 -1.86
CA ALA A 210 9.19 5.38 -1.82
C ALA A 210 9.35 3.86 -2.04
N VAL A 211 8.38 3.05 -1.62
CA VAL A 211 8.37 1.60 -1.85
C VAL A 211 8.16 1.30 -3.33
N SER A 212 7.15 1.92 -3.95
CA SER A 212 6.85 1.82 -5.39
C SER A 212 8.07 2.19 -6.23
N ALA A 213 8.63 3.39 -6.01
CA ALA A 213 9.84 3.82 -6.72
C ALA A 213 11.05 2.89 -6.50
N ALA A 214 11.26 2.38 -5.29
CA ALA A 214 12.36 1.46 -5.02
C ALA A 214 12.14 0.06 -5.64
N ALA A 215 10.88 -0.37 -5.80
CA ALA A 215 10.54 -1.61 -6.49
C ALA A 215 10.76 -1.48 -8.00
N ASP A 216 10.34 -0.36 -8.62
CA ASP A 216 10.58 -0.07 -10.03
C ASP A 216 12.09 0.01 -10.36
N ASP A 217 12.85 0.74 -9.53
CA ASP A 217 14.32 0.82 -9.66
C ASP A 217 14.98 -0.56 -9.56
N LEU A 218 14.49 -1.41 -8.66
CA LEU A 218 15.00 -2.77 -8.52
C LEU A 218 14.62 -3.64 -9.72
N ALA A 219 13.40 -3.53 -10.25
CA ALA A 219 12.96 -4.24 -11.45
C ALA A 219 13.86 -3.92 -12.64
N LEU A 220 14.13 -2.62 -12.89
CA LEU A 220 15.07 -2.18 -13.92
C LEU A 220 16.50 -2.73 -13.70
N THR A 221 16.94 -2.79 -12.44
CA THR A 221 18.24 -3.37 -12.09
C THR A 221 18.28 -4.86 -12.42
N VAL A 222 17.22 -5.60 -12.09
CA VAL A 222 17.09 -7.04 -12.37
C VAL A 222 17.09 -7.31 -13.86
N SER A 223 16.29 -6.58 -14.63
CA SER A 223 16.23 -6.66 -16.09
C SER A 223 17.60 -6.45 -16.74
N SER A 224 18.31 -5.41 -16.27
CA SER A 224 19.67 -5.08 -16.72
C SER A 224 20.69 -6.18 -16.39
N GLN A 225 20.63 -6.74 -15.17
CA GLN A 225 21.51 -7.85 -14.78
C GLN A 225 21.17 -9.15 -15.51
N ALA A 226 19.89 -9.48 -15.69
CA ALA A 226 19.45 -10.65 -16.47
C ALA A 226 19.95 -10.56 -17.91
N SER A 227 19.82 -9.39 -18.54
CA SER A 227 20.33 -9.12 -19.90
C SER A 227 21.85 -9.21 -19.98
N SER A 228 22.57 -8.71 -18.97
CA SER A 228 24.03 -8.78 -18.92
C SER A 228 24.53 -10.21 -18.77
N LEU A 229 23.87 -11.01 -17.91
CA LEU A 229 24.19 -12.42 -17.69
C LEU A 229 23.83 -13.26 -18.93
N SER A 230 22.69 -13.01 -19.57
CA SER A 230 22.26 -13.78 -20.76
C SER A 230 23.20 -13.63 -21.96
N ALA A 231 23.93 -12.51 -22.06
CA ALA A 231 24.95 -12.28 -23.09
C ALA A 231 26.26 -13.07 -22.84
N MET A 232 26.43 -13.67 -21.66
CA MET A 232 27.64 -14.41 -21.29
C MET A 232 27.53 -15.89 -21.69
N THR A 233 28.65 -16.50 -22.07
CA THR A 233 28.76 -17.95 -22.29
C THR A 233 29.32 -18.61 -21.02
N PRO A 234 28.48 -19.25 -20.18
CA PRO A 234 28.93 -19.86 -18.92
C PRO A 234 29.83 -21.08 -19.18
N PRO A 235 30.58 -21.55 -18.17
CA PRO A 235 31.26 -22.84 -18.22
C PRO A 235 30.28 -23.97 -18.56
N GLU A 236 30.74 -24.98 -19.32
CA GLU A 236 29.88 -26.03 -19.89
C GLU A 236 28.98 -26.72 -18.85
N GLY A 237 29.53 -27.04 -17.67
CA GLY A 237 28.77 -27.65 -16.57
C GLY A 237 27.66 -26.77 -15.97
N ALA A 238 27.72 -25.45 -16.16
CA ALA A 238 26.78 -24.48 -15.60
C ALA A 238 25.75 -23.96 -16.62
N ALA A 239 25.82 -24.37 -17.89
CA ALA A 239 25.02 -23.77 -18.96
C ALA A 239 23.50 -23.84 -18.74
N THR A 240 22.98 -24.99 -18.31
CA THR A 240 21.54 -25.14 -18.01
C THR A 240 21.14 -24.31 -16.80
N ALA A 241 21.84 -24.45 -15.67
CA ALA A 241 21.51 -23.73 -14.45
C ALA A 241 21.64 -22.20 -14.60
N HIS A 242 22.55 -21.72 -15.45
CA HIS A 242 22.64 -20.31 -15.81
C HIS A 242 21.42 -19.82 -16.59
N ARG A 243 20.92 -20.60 -17.56
CA ARG A 243 19.68 -20.26 -18.29
C ARG A 243 18.50 -20.19 -17.33
N ASP A 244 18.34 -21.19 -16.47
CA ASP A 244 17.28 -21.23 -15.45
C ASP A 244 17.38 -20.01 -14.51
N LEU A 245 18.59 -19.58 -14.18
CA LEU A 245 18.81 -18.37 -13.39
C LEU A 245 18.34 -17.10 -14.11
N VAL A 246 18.69 -16.93 -15.39
CA VAL A 246 18.28 -15.77 -16.20
C VAL A 246 16.75 -15.73 -16.35
N ASP A 247 16.12 -16.88 -16.58
CA ASP A 247 14.67 -17.00 -16.70
C ASP A 247 14.00 -16.64 -15.36
N ALA A 248 14.52 -17.15 -14.24
CA ALA A 248 14.00 -16.85 -12.91
C ALA A 248 14.23 -15.38 -12.49
N LEU A 249 15.33 -14.74 -12.92
CA LEU A 249 15.52 -13.30 -12.71
C LEU A 249 14.47 -12.49 -13.48
N SER A 250 14.12 -12.91 -14.69
CA SER A 250 13.08 -12.25 -15.50
C SER A 250 11.70 -12.39 -14.83
N ALA A 251 11.34 -13.58 -14.33
CA ALA A 251 10.10 -13.76 -13.56
C ALA A 251 10.09 -12.93 -12.25
N PHE A 252 11.25 -12.78 -11.61
CA PHE A 252 11.38 -11.97 -10.40
C PHE A 252 11.21 -10.45 -10.67
N GLU A 253 11.45 -9.98 -11.89
CA GLU A 253 11.14 -8.61 -12.33
C GLU A 253 9.63 -8.34 -12.29
N ASP A 254 8.82 -9.27 -12.80
CA ASP A 254 7.36 -9.18 -12.81
C ASP A 254 6.80 -9.07 -11.38
N ASP A 255 7.37 -9.85 -10.44
CA ASP A 255 7.01 -9.81 -9.03
C ASP A 255 7.25 -8.42 -8.40
N MET A 256 8.28 -7.69 -8.83
CA MET A 256 8.56 -6.34 -8.32
C MET A 256 7.58 -5.31 -8.85
N THR A 257 7.16 -5.45 -10.11
CA THR A 257 6.09 -4.64 -10.69
C THR A 257 4.77 -4.85 -9.93
N ALA A 258 4.51 -6.09 -9.50
CA ALA A 258 3.38 -6.39 -8.62
C ALA A 258 3.52 -5.74 -7.23
N VAL A 259 4.71 -5.77 -6.62
CA VAL A 259 4.98 -5.07 -5.34
C VAL A 259 4.83 -3.55 -5.48
N SER A 260 5.26 -2.98 -6.60
CA SER A 260 5.07 -1.55 -6.92
C SER A 260 3.58 -1.19 -6.96
N SER A 261 2.78 -2.00 -7.66
CA SER A 261 1.32 -1.87 -7.72
C SER A 261 0.66 -2.06 -6.34
N SER A 262 1.17 -2.99 -5.52
CA SER A 262 0.75 -3.21 -4.13
C SER A 262 1.04 -1.99 -3.26
N ALA A 263 2.13 -1.27 -3.52
CA ALA A 263 2.48 -0.04 -2.83
C ALA A 263 1.60 1.14 -3.27
N ASP A 264 1.33 1.30 -4.56
CA ASP A 264 0.44 2.35 -5.08
C ASP A 264 -1.00 2.21 -4.55
N SER A 265 -1.47 0.95 -4.45
CA SER A 265 -2.76 0.62 -3.83
C SER A 265 -2.72 0.58 -2.29
N ARG A 266 -1.55 0.85 -1.68
CA ARG A 266 -1.31 0.91 -0.23
C ARG A 266 -1.55 -0.39 0.52
N ASN A 267 -1.52 -1.52 -0.18
CA ASN A 267 -1.53 -2.85 0.42
C ASN A 267 -0.22 -3.08 1.19
N VAL A 268 0.91 -2.61 0.65
CA VAL A 268 2.19 -2.46 1.37
C VAL A 268 2.60 -1.00 1.46
N CYS A 269 3.11 -0.59 2.62
CA CYS A 269 3.36 0.81 2.92
C CYS A 269 4.77 1.11 3.41
N THR A 270 5.54 0.06 3.72
CA THR A 270 6.93 0.20 4.17
C THR A 270 7.79 -0.86 3.50
N GLY A 271 9.09 -0.59 3.42
CA GLY A 271 10.06 -1.49 2.83
C GLY A 271 10.10 -2.86 3.50
N GLY A 272 9.80 -2.91 4.80
CA GLY A 272 9.71 -4.16 5.55
C GLY A 272 8.55 -5.06 5.10
N SER A 273 7.36 -4.51 4.85
CA SER A 273 6.23 -5.30 4.34
C SER A 273 6.39 -5.64 2.87
N ALA A 274 6.89 -4.71 2.05
CA ALA A 274 7.20 -4.96 0.64
C ALA A 274 8.25 -6.08 0.46
N SER A 275 9.32 -6.07 1.24
CA SER A 275 10.34 -7.14 1.24
C SER A 275 9.77 -8.47 1.70
N ALA A 276 8.84 -8.46 2.67
CA ALA A 276 8.18 -9.68 3.14
C ALA A 276 7.25 -10.24 2.06
N GLU A 277 6.49 -9.39 1.36
CA GLU A 277 5.65 -9.77 0.21
C GLU A 277 6.51 -10.36 -0.92
N LEU A 278 7.51 -9.63 -1.39
CA LEU A 278 8.46 -10.06 -2.42
C LEU A 278 9.12 -11.41 -2.06
N SER A 279 9.47 -11.63 -0.79
CA SER A 279 10.12 -12.89 -0.39
C SER A 279 9.23 -14.13 -0.53
N ARG A 280 7.91 -13.96 -0.68
CA ARG A 280 6.93 -15.05 -0.74
C ARG A 280 6.33 -15.28 -2.13
N THR A 281 6.73 -14.48 -3.12
CA THR A 281 6.25 -14.65 -4.49
C THR A 281 6.80 -15.93 -5.10
N GLU A 282 6.15 -16.39 -6.17
CA GLU A 282 6.55 -17.57 -6.92
C GLU A 282 7.91 -17.34 -7.61
N GLY A 283 8.11 -16.19 -8.26
CA GLY A 283 9.39 -15.85 -8.89
C GLY A 283 10.55 -15.78 -7.88
N ALA A 284 10.32 -15.34 -6.65
CA ALA A 284 11.33 -15.42 -5.59
C ALA A 284 11.63 -16.87 -5.17
N ALA A 285 10.66 -17.78 -5.22
CA ALA A 285 10.88 -19.21 -4.93
C ALA A 285 11.66 -19.88 -6.07
N ASP A 286 11.31 -19.59 -7.32
CA ASP A 286 11.99 -20.09 -8.51
C ASP A 286 13.43 -19.58 -8.57
N LEU A 287 13.65 -18.31 -8.27
CA LEU A 287 14.99 -17.73 -8.20
C LEU A 287 15.86 -18.43 -7.16
N ARG A 288 15.34 -18.75 -5.96
CA ARG A 288 16.09 -19.54 -4.96
C ARG A 288 16.41 -20.94 -5.46
N THR A 289 15.49 -21.57 -6.19
CA THR A 289 15.69 -22.89 -6.80
C THR A 289 16.81 -22.83 -7.84
N ALA A 290 16.77 -21.85 -8.74
CA ALA A 290 17.81 -21.64 -9.77
C ALA A 290 19.18 -21.31 -9.16
N ILE A 291 19.23 -20.49 -8.10
CA ILE A 291 20.45 -20.23 -7.31
C ILE A 291 21.03 -21.55 -6.77
N GLY A 292 20.19 -22.41 -6.20
CA GLY A 292 20.60 -23.71 -5.68
C GLY A 292 21.14 -24.64 -6.77
N ALA A 293 20.47 -24.68 -7.93
CA ALA A 293 20.91 -25.44 -9.10
C ALA A 293 22.27 -24.95 -9.61
N LEU A 294 22.47 -23.63 -9.70
CA LEU A 294 23.73 -23.03 -10.15
C LEU A 294 24.89 -23.36 -9.21
N ALA A 295 24.67 -23.31 -7.89
CA ALA A 295 25.68 -23.67 -6.90
C ALA A 295 26.08 -25.17 -6.98
N ALA A 296 25.17 -26.03 -7.44
CA ALA A 296 25.39 -27.47 -7.60
C ALA A 296 25.95 -27.88 -8.99
N ALA A 297 25.90 -26.98 -9.98
CA ALA A 297 26.19 -27.29 -11.37
C ALA A 297 27.67 -27.67 -11.62
N ASP A 298 28.60 -27.06 -10.89
CA ASP A 298 30.02 -27.41 -10.92
C ASP A 298 30.55 -27.63 -9.48
N PRO A 299 30.78 -28.89 -9.05
CA PRO A 299 31.29 -29.21 -7.73
C PRO A 299 32.69 -28.64 -7.43
N ALA A 300 33.49 -28.34 -8.46
CA ALA A 300 34.83 -27.80 -8.31
C ALA A 300 34.80 -26.27 -8.12
N ALA A 301 33.95 -25.57 -8.89
CA ALA A 301 33.85 -24.10 -8.83
C ALA A 301 32.92 -23.58 -7.72
N LYS A 302 31.80 -24.27 -7.43
CA LYS A 302 30.79 -23.91 -6.42
C LYS A 302 30.34 -22.45 -6.53
N PHE A 303 29.70 -22.11 -7.66
CA PHE A 303 29.27 -20.74 -7.95
C PHE A 303 28.38 -20.17 -6.83
N LYS A 304 28.61 -18.91 -6.49
CA LYS A 304 27.87 -18.19 -5.44
C LYS A 304 27.06 -17.07 -6.06
N PHE A 305 25.76 -17.06 -5.77
CA PHE A 305 24.83 -16.02 -6.19
C PHE A 305 23.64 -15.98 -5.22
N GLY A 306 22.90 -14.87 -5.18
CA GLY A 306 21.61 -14.80 -4.50
C GLY A 306 21.63 -14.37 -3.03
N SER A 307 22.73 -13.81 -2.50
CA SER A 307 22.78 -13.36 -1.10
C SER A 307 21.88 -12.15 -0.82
N PHE A 308 21.43 -11.44 -1.86
CA PHE A 308 20.44 -10.36 -1.76
C PHE A 308 19.05 -10.87 -1.37
N LEU A 309 18.71 -12.10 -1.74
CA LEU A 309 17.36 -12.64 -1.64
C LEU A 309 17.15 -13.30 -0.27
N PRO A 310 16.41 -12.67 0.67
CA PRO A 310 16.15 -13.28 1.97
C PRO A 310 15.28 -14.53 1.80
N GLY A 311 15.28 -15.41 2.79
CA GLY A 311 14.29 -16.48 2.87
C GLY A 311 12.85 -15.94 2.98
N PRO A 312 11.84 -16.77 2.69
CA PRO A 312 10.44 -16.36 2.77
C PRO A 312 10.10 -15.91 4.20
N THR A 313 9.62 -14.68 4.32
CA THR A 313 9.32 -14.04 5.60
C THR A 313 7.82 -13.91 5.77
N LYS A 314 7.27 -14.35 6.91
CA LYS A 314 5.84 -14.19 7.20
C LYS A 314 5.49 -12.75 7.53
N ASP A 315 4.28 -12.36 7.15
CA ASP A 315 3.69 -11.10 7.57
C ASP A 315 3.63 -11.00 9.10
N GLN A 316 4.12 -9.88 9.60
CA GLN A 316 4.00 -9.54 11.02
C GLN A 316 2.64 -8.91 11.29
N ASN A 317 2.16 -9.00 12.53
CA ASN A 317 0.95 -8.31 12.98
C ASN A 317 1.21 -7.59 14.31
N ARG A 318 2.19 -6.70 14.30
CA ARG A 318 2.59 -5.92 15.46
C ARG A 318 1.52 -4.89 15.78
N ARG A 319 1.19 -4.76 17.06
CA ARG A 319 0.16 -3.82 17.55
C ARG A 319 0.60 -3.23 18.88
N LYS A 320 0.39 -1.93 19.08
CA LYS A 320 0.57 -1.30 20.41
C LYS A 320 -0.64 -1.54 21.30
N ALA A 321 -0.48 -1.33 22.60
CA ALA A 321 -1.62 -1.32 23.53
C ALA A 321 -2.55 -0.13 23.20
N ASN A 322 -3.86 -0.30 23.41
CA ASN A 322 -4.83 0.78 23.19
C ASN A 322 -4.52 1.97 24.12
N GLY A 323 -4.48 3.19 23.57
CA GLY A 323 -4.15 4.42 24.31
C GLY A 323 -2.65 4.67 24.48
N SER A 324 -1.79 3.88 23.83
CA SER A 324 -0.35 4.12 23.87
C SER A 324 0.00 5.45 23.23
N TYR A 325 0.71 6.32 23.94
CA TYR A 325 1.25 7.55 23.36
C TYR A 325 2.49 7.23 22.52
N ILE A 326 2.49 7.70 21.28
CA ILE A 326 3.69 7.74 20.42
C ILE A 326 4.43 9.05 20.67
N THR A 327 3.69 10.14 20.83
CA THR A 327 4.23 11.45 21.20
C THR A 327 3.23 12.14 22.10
N ARG A 328 3.72 12.85 23.12
CA ARG A 328 2.87 13.63 24.02
C ARG A 328 3.63 14.82 24.58
N THR A 329 3.16 16.00 24.23
CA THR A 329 3.56 17.22 24.94
C THR A 329 2.76 17.30 26.23
N THR A 330 3.41 17.67 27.34
CA THR A 330 2.74 17.86 28.62
C THR A 330 2.37 19.32 28.85
N GLY A 331 1.31 19.55 29.62
CA GLY A 331 0.80 20.86 29.99
C GLY A 331 -0.58 21.15 29.38
N GLY A 332 -1.39 21.95 30.07
CA GLY A 332 -2.78 22.22 29.70
C GLY A 332 -3.77 21.25 30.33
N SER A 333 -5.05 21.62 30.24
CA SER A 333 -6.17 20.86 30.84
C SER A 333 -7.07 20.20 29.80
N GLY A 334 -6.88 20.52 28.51
CA GLY A 334 -7.71 20.02 27.42
C GLY A 334 -7.70 18.49 27.31
N GLN A 335 -8.83 17.94 26.86
CA GLN A 335 -9.01 16.50 26.63
C GLN A 335 -9.63 16.21 25.27
N LEU A 336 -9.20 15.09 24.67
CA LEU A 336 -9.80 14.54 23.47
C LEU A 336 -10.22 13.08 23.73
N LYS A 337 -11.50 12.82 23.56
CA LYS A 337 -12.08 11.48 23.51
C LYS A 337 -12.10 11.00 22.06
N ILE A 338 -11.65 9.79 21.84
CA ILE A 338 -11.51 9.18 20.52
C ILE A 338 -12.25 7.85 20.56
N ASP A 339 -13.19 7.69 19.63
CA ASP A 339 -13.91 6.44 19.38
C ASP A 339 -13.46 5.88 18.02
N ASN A 340 -12.56 4.90 18.04
CA ASN A 340 -12.20 4.18 16.82
C ASN A 340 -13.27 3.11 16.56
N GLY A 341 -14.36 3.52 15.92
CA GLY A 341 -15.45 2.63 15.54
C GLY A 341 -15.14 1.72 14.34
N ASN A 342 -13.96 1.83 13.74
CA ASN A 342 -13.52 0.96 12.63
C ASN A 342 -12.92 -0.35 13.17
N ASN A 343 -12.83 -1.37 12.32
CA ASN A 343 -12.18 -2.64 12.65
C ASN A 343 -10.64 -2.59 12.54
N VAL A 344 -10.09 -1.52 11.95
CA VAL A 344 -8.65 -1.31 11.79
C VAL A 344 -8.07 -0.46 12.91
N ASP A 345 -6.78 -0.69 13.23
CA ASP A 345 -6.07 0.14 14.19
C ASP A 345 -5.79 1.52 13.58
N THR A 346 -5.71 2.55 14.43
CA THR A 346 -5.54 3.93 13.97
C THR A 346 -4.65 4.71 14.94
N VAL A 347 -3.76 5.52 14.40
CA VAL A 347 -3.03 6.54 15.13
C VAL A 347 -3.66 7.89 14.85
N VAL A 348 -4.01 8.60 15.93
CA VAL A 348 -4.54 9.96 15.86
C VAL A 348 -3.45 10.93 16.29
N LYS A 349 -3.14 11.89 15.41
CA LYS A 349 -2.18 12.96 15.65
C LYS A 349 -2.90 14.31 15.74
N LEU A 350 -2.62 15.07 16.79
CA LEU A 350 -3.04 16.46 16.97
C LEU A 350 -1.85 17.35 16.70
N VAL A 351 -1.94 18.13 15.63
CA VAL A 351 -0.87 19.05 15.20
C VAL A 351 -1.35 20.47 15.39
N LYS A 352 -0.61 21.29 16.13
CA LYS A 352 -0.97 22.71 16.30
C LYS A 352 -0.91 23.41 14.94
N VAL A 353 -1.89 24.23 14.59
CA VAL A 353 -1.88 24.98 13.31
C VAL A 353 -0.59 25.80 13.20
N GLY A 354 0.11 25.69 12.06
CA GLY A 354 1.43 26.29 11.83
C GLY A 354 2.62 25.45 12.31
N SER A 355 2.40 24.29 12.95
CA SER A 355 3.44 23.32 13.32
C SER A 355 3.46 22.14 12.35
N LYS A 356 4.64 21.53 12.17
CA LYS A 356 4.78 20.22 11.51
C LYS A 356 4.83 19.04 12.49
N LYS A 357 5.05 19.33 13.78
CA LYS A 357 5.23 18.30 14.83
C LYS A 357 3.90 18.05 15.57
N PRO A 358 3.53 16.79 15.80
CA PRO A 358 2.36 16.45 16.59
C PRO A 358 2.58 16.84 18.06
N ALA A 359 1.62 17.58 18.62
CA ALA A 359 1.58 17.85 20.05
C ALA A 359 1.13 16.60 20.83
N VAL A 360 0.25 15.80 20.25
CA VAL A 360 -0.17 14.49 20.75
C VAL A 360 -0.26 13.53 19.57
N SER A 361 0.25 12.31 19.75
CA SER A 361 0.07 11.19 18.84
C SER A 361 -0.27 9.96 19.69
N VAL A 362 -1.43 9.36 19.46
CA VAL A 362 -1.95 8.26 20.29
C VAL A 362 -2.45 7.11 19.42
N TYR A 363 -2.07 5.90 19.81
CA TYR A 363 -2.49 4.66 19.17
C TYR A 363 -3.84 4.21 19.72
N VAL A 364 -4.80 3.97 18.85
CA VAL A 364 -6.16 3.56 19.18
C VAL A 364 -6.49 2.29 18.41
N ARG A 365 -6.73 1.19 19.13
CA ARG A 365 -7.08 -0.08 18.49
C ARG A 365 -8.45 -0.01 17.84
N GLY A 366 -8.67 -0.79 16.78
CA GLY A 366 -9.98 -0.93 16.15
C GLY A 366 -11.06 -1.33 17.16
N THR A 367 -12.25 -0.75 17.03
CA THR A 367 -13.43 -0.89 17.91
C THR A 367 -13.23 -0.43 19.36
N LYS A 368 -12.14 0.29 19.65
CA LYS A 368 -11.81 0.76 21.01
C LYS A 368 -11.89 2.27 21.12
N LYS A 369 -12.05 2.72 22.37
CA LYS A 369 -12.08 4.12 22.76
C LYS A 369 -10.85 4.48 23.59
N VAL A 370 -10.42 5.73 23.50
CA VAL A 370 -9.32 6.30 24.28
C VAL A 370 -9.68 7.72 24.68
N THR A 371 -9.32 8.14 25.89
CA THR A 371 -9.30 9.55 26.26
C THR A 371 -7.85 9.98 26.46
N THR A 372 -7.41 10.94 25.66
CA THR A 372 -6.14 11.64 25.86
C THR A 372 -6.38 12.98 26.52
N GLY A 373 -5.48 13.39 27.40
CA GLY A 373 -5.59 14.65 28.14
C GLY A 373 -4.26 15.38 28.23
N ARG A 374 -4.26 16.50 28.97
CA ARG A 374 -3.11 17.41 29.08
C ARG A 374 -2.74 18.02 27.73
N ILE A 375 -3.76 18.51 27.02
CA ILE A 375 -3.61 19.24 25.76
C ILE A 375 -3.58 20.74 26.10
N LYS A 376 -2.57 21.45 25.60
CA LYS A 376 -2.43 22.90 25.76
C LYS A 376 -3.48 23.65 24.94
N ASP A 377 -3.76 24.88 25.35
CA ASP A 377 -4.64 25.76 24.59
C ASP A 377 -4.05 26.09 23.21
N GLY A 378 -4.95 26.25 22.25
CA GLY A 378 -4.64 26.55 20.86
C GLY A 378 -5.56 25.85 19.87
N THR A 379 -5.31 26.10 18.61
CA THR A 379 -6.04 25.49 17.49
C THR A 379 -5.21 24.37 16.89
N TYR A 380 -5.85 23.22 16.69
CA TYR A 380 -5.20 21.98 16.26
C TYR A 380 -5.90 21.39 15.05
N GLN A 381 -5.09 20.88 14.13
CA GLN A 381 -5.50 20.04 13.04
C GLN A 381 -5.40 18.57 13.48
N VAL A 382 -6.44 17.78 13.21
CA VAL A 382 -6.43 16.33 13.47
C VAL A 382 -6.04 15.59 12.21
N PHE A 383 -5.06 14.70 12.34
CA PHE A 383 -4.63 13.76 11.32
C PHE A 383 -4.83 12.34 11.83
N THR A 384 -5.17 11.41 10.95
CA THR A 384 -5.32 9.99 11.25
C THR A 384 -4.50 9.17 10.26
N SER A 385 -3.86 8.13 10.77
CA SER A 385 -3.26 7.07 9.97
C SER A 385 -3.81 5.75 10.44
N SER A 386 -4.34 4.91 9.56
CA SER A 386 -4.88 3.59 9.90
C SER A 386 -4.23 2.51 9.07
N GLY A 387 -4.28 1.26 9.56
CA GLY A 387 -3.78 0.11 8.81
C GLY A 387 -3.51 -1.10 9.71
N ALA A 388 -2.66 -1.99 9.22
CA ALA A 388 -2.20 -3.20 9.91
C ALA A 388 -0.68 -3.19 10.11
N ASP A 389 -0.22 -4.01 11.07
CA ASP A 389 1.19 -4.20 11.42
C ASP A 389 1.95 -2.88 11.72
N TRP A 390 1.78 -2.38 12.94
CA TRP A 390 2.47 -1.18 13.41
C TRP A 390 3.96 -1.44 13.64
N ASP A 391 4.82 -0.82 12.83
CA ASP A 391 6.28 -1.03 12.87
C ASP A 391 7.02 -0.21 13.94
N GLY A 392 6.28 0.60 14.70
CA GLY A 392 6.83 1.56 15.66
C GLY A 392 6.60 3.01 15.25
N LYS A 393 6.52 3.27 13.94
CA LYS A 393 6.35 4.61 13.35
C LYS A 393 5.13 4.70 12.43
N ARG A 394 4.79 3.63 11.70
CA ARG A 394 3.77 3.58 10.65
C ARG A 394 3.07 2.22 10.62
N PHE A 395 1.94 2.14 9.94
CA PHE A 395 1.32 0.87 9.57
C PHE A 395 1.99 0.34 8.31
N ALA A 396 2.45 -0.91 8.35
CA ALA A 396 3.18 -1.50 7.25
C ALA A 396 2.26 -1.99 6.11
N ARG A 397 0.98 -2.22 6.36
CA ARG A 397 0.02 -2.73 5.36
C ARG A 397 -1.34 -2.05 5.43
N ASN A 398 -2.04 -2.01 4.29
CA ASN A 398 -3.37 -1.42 4.14
C ASN A 398 -3.45 -0.03 4.76
N CYS A 399 -2.45 0.81 4.50
CA CYS A 399 -2.33 2.09 5.16
C CYS A 399 -3.24 3.14 4.51
N GLN A 400 -3.85 3.97 5.36
CA GLN A 400 -4.61 5.13 4.92
C GLN A 400 -4.23 6.34 5.76
N PHE A 401 -4.26 7.50 5.14
CA PHE A 401 -3.89 8.77 5.76
C PHE A 401 -4.98 9.80 5.47
N SER A 402 -5.48 10.44 6.50
CA SER A 402 -6.48 11.49 6.33
C SER A 402 -6.30 12.59 7.37
N LYS A 403 -6.96 13.72 7.12
CA LYS A 403 -7.10 14.83 8.07
C LYS A 403 -8.56 15.21 8.16
N PHE A 404 -8.96 15.74 9.31
CA PHE A 404 -10.29 16.33 9.43
C PHE A 404 -10.26 17.72 8.78
N ASP A 405 -11.32 18.15 8.11
CA ASP A 405 -11.29 19.46 7.46
C ASP A 405 -11.48 20.61 8.48
N SER A 406 -12.05 20.28 9.63
CA SER A 406 -12.29 21.21 10.73
C SER A 406 -11.17 21.18 11.76
N ASN A 407 -10.72 22.37 12.14
CA ASN A 407 -9.80 22.55 13.26
C ASN A 407 -10.51 22.45 14.62
N MET A 408 -9.78 22.00 15.63
CA MET A 408 -10.24 21.93 17.02
C MET A 408 -9.55 22.96 17.88
N LYS A 409 -10.32 23.83 18.52
CA LYS A 409 -9.81 24.83 19.46
C LYS A 409 -9.92 24.29 20.88
N PHE A 410 -8.80 24.25 21.59
CA PHE A 410 -8.73 23.98 23.02
C PHE A 410 -8.54 25.29 23.77
N THR A 411 -9.36 25.53 24.79
CA THR A 411 -9.30 26.71 25.65
C THR A 411 -9.50 26.28 27.10
N THR A 412 -8.73 26.88 28.00
CA THR A 412 -8.79 26.66 29.43
C THR A 412 -9.03 28.00 30.13
N THR A 413 -9.97 28.03 31.07
CA THR A 413 -10.20 29.15 32.00
C THR A 413 -9.86 28.69 33.42
N SER A 414 -10.05 29.57 34.41
CA SER A 414 -9.81 29.21 35.82
C SER A 414 -10.73 28.09 36.36
N ARG A 415 -11.85 27.80 35.68
CA ARG A 415 -12.85 26.82 36.13
C ARG A 415 -13.25 25.78 35.09
N GLN A 416 -12.90 25.98 33.83
CA GLN A 416 -13.38 25.15 32.72
C GLN A 416 -12.25 24.85 31.73
N TYR A 417 -12.37 23.75 31.01
CA TYR A 417 -11.47 23.39 29.91
C TYR A 417 -12.24 22.67 28.81
N THR A 418 -11.73 22.72 27.59
CA THR A 418 -12.37 22.06 26.45
C THR A 418 -12.18 20.55 26.47
N ILE A 419 -13.28 19.83 26.25
CA ILE A 419 -13.30 18.40 25.95
C ILE A 419 -13.86 18.22 24.54
N TRP A 420 -13.05 17.69 23.64
CA TRP A 420 -13.49 17.28 22.31
C TRP A 420 -13.79 15.78 22.29
N GLU A 421 -14.74 15.38 21.45
CA GLU A 421 -15.03 13.97 21.17
C GLU A 421 -15.06 13.77 19.65
N ILE A 422 -14.37 12.74 19.18
CA ILE A 422 -14.33 12.36 17.77
C ILE A 422 -14.63 10.88 17.60
N GLY A 423 -15.42 10.57 16.56
CA GLY A 423 -15.58 9.21 16.04
C GLY A 423 -14.81 9.07 14.74
N LEU A 424 -14.08 7.97 14.58
CA LEU A 424 -13.29 7.70 13.36
C LEU A 424 -14.07 6.90 12.30
N LYS A 425 -15.22 6.34 12.67
CA LYS A 425 -16.09 5.64 11.73
C LYS A 425 -16.91 6.64 10.94
N THR A 426 -16.88 6.53 9.61
CA THR A 426 -17.80 7.27 8.73
C THR A 426 -19.24 6.93 9.09
N ARG A 427 -20.07 7.96 9.24
CA ARG A 427 -21.51 7.82 9.47
C ARG A 427 -22.24 8.63 8.42
N LEU A 428 -23.29 8.04 7.85
CA LEU A 428 -24.22 8.78 7.00
C LEU A 428 -24.78 9.95 7.83
N GLY A 429 -24.65 11.18 7.33
CA GLY A 429 -25.01 12.40 8.07
C GLY A 429 -24.02 12.82 9.17
N GLY A 430 -22.78 12.33 9.15
CA GLY A 430 -21.73 12.77 10.07
C GLY A 430 -21.36 14.25 9.89
N ASN A 431 -21.08 14.95 11.00
CA ASN A 431 -20.83 16.39 11.01
C ASN A 431 -19.38 16.80 10.66
N VAL A 432 -18.50 15.84 10.37
CA VAL A 432 -17.08 16.11 10.13
C VAL A 432 -16.69 15.49 8.81
N ARG A 433 -16.19 16.34 7.91
CA ARG A 433 -15.56 15.92 6.66
C ARG A 433 -14.08 15.63 6.90
N SER A 434 -13.54 14.71 6.13
CA SER A 434 -12.13 14.39 6.13
C SER A 434 -11.61 14.37 4.71
N SER A 435 -10.44 14.95 4.53
CA SER A 435 -9.69 14.87 3.28
C SER A 435 -8.57 13.86 3.41
N GLU A 436 -8.30 13.17 2.31
CA GLU A 436 -7.10 12.34 2.19
C GLU A 436 -5.83 13.19 2.29
N VAL A 437 -4.75 12.57 2.77
CA VAL A 437 -3.44 13.22 2.91
C VAL A 437 -2.41 12.37 2.21
N ASP A 438 -1.59 13.01 1.37
CA ASP A 438 -0.41 12.38 0.78
C ASP A 438 0.48 11.79 1.91
N PRO A 439 0.84 10.49 1.85
CA PRO A 439 1.69 9.84 2.84
C PRO A 439 3.00 10.58 3.14
N ASP A 440 3.63 11.20 2.13
CA ASP A 440 4.89 11.94 2.26
C ASP A 440 4.70 13.30 2.94
N SER A 441 3.46 13.82 2.93
CA SER A 441 3.08 15.06 3.62
C SER A 441 2.51 14.80 5.03
N PHE A 442 2.38 13.53 5.44
CA PHE A 442 1.82 13.19 6.73
C PHE A 442 2.78 13.58 7.86
N PRO A 443 2.30 14.25 8.94
CA PRO A 443 3.16 14.73 10.01
C PRO A 443 3.72 13.55 10.80
N ASP A 444 5.04 13.44 10.93
CA ASP A 444 5.73 12.38 11.68
C ASP A 444 5.75 12.59 13.20
#